data_AF-B9MSX2-F1
#
_entry.id   AF-B9MSX2-F1
#
_cell.length_a   1.000
_cell.length_b   1.000
_cell.length_c   1.000
_cell.angle_alpha   90.00
_cell.angle_beta   90.00
_cell.angle_gamma   90.00
#
_symmetry.space_group_name_H-M   'P 1'
#
loop_
_entity.id
_entity.type
_entity.pdbx_description
1 polymer ?
#
loop_
_entity_poly.entity_id
_entity_poly.type
_entity_poly.pdbx_seq_one_letter_code
_entity_poly.pdbx_strand_id
1 'polypeptide(L)'
;VERDYPNTFKRFTALGPLLDKVGNGGKGIGWNTQTEVEQLGDLNGRVREEGVTQGRPKIVTDIDATEVVMMLAPETNGHVACKAWEALGKQTGRDHVHLALHREDEKIRFRDIQAQPRKIISSPTWSGLESEKVSYNAGYTNVHELIPWRTLTGRQQFYQDHPWMRDFGEGFVSYRPPVHLKALHEVQGKMPNGNPEIALNFITPHQKWGIHSTYSDNLHMLTLNRGGPVIWLSEDDAK
;
A
#
# COMPACT_ATOMS: atom_id res chain seq x y z
N VAL A 1 7.35 14.00 -20.16
CA VAL A 1 6.19 14.39 -19.33
C VAL A 1 5.99 15.87 -19.51
N GLU A 2 4.88 16.29 -20.11
CA GLU A 2 4.54 17.70 -20.30
C GLU A 2 3.74 18.22 -19.09
N ARG A 3 4.00 19.46 -18.68
CA ARG A 3 3.37 20.09 -17.50
C ARG A 3 2.75 21.42 -17.89
N ASP A 4 1.49 21.59 -17.53
CA ASP A 4 0.69 22.78 -17.79
C ASP A 4 0.43 23.49 -16.45
N TYR A 5 1.46 24.20 -15.99
CA TYR A 5 1.47 24.83 -14.67
C TYR A 5 0.29 25.80 -14.45
N PRO A 6 -0.11 26.65 -15.43
CA PRO A 6 -1.26 27.54 -15.25
C PRO A 6 -2.58 26.80 -14.96
N ASN A 7 -2.73 25.57 -15.44
CA ASN A 7 -3.93 24.75 -15.21
C ASN A 7 -3.76 23.68 -14.11
N THR A 8 -2.75 23.81 -13.24
CA THR A 8 -2.49 22.82 -12.17
C THR A 8 -3.73 22.57 -11.32
N PHE A 9 -4.39 23.63 -10.85
CA PHE A 9 -5.60 23.48 -10.01
C PHE A 9 -6.76 22.84 -10.79
N LYS A 10 -7.01 23.28 -12.03
CA LYS A 10 -8.05 22.69 -12.89
C LYS A 10 -7.84 21.18 -13.14
N ARG A 11 -6.58 20.74 -13.22
CA ARG A 11 -6.21 19.32 -13.36
C ARG A 11 -6.22 18.56 -12.04
N PHE A 12 -5.97 19.23 -10.91
CA PHE A 12 -6.07 18.63 -9.58
C PHE A 12 -7.53 18.31 -9.22
N THR A 13 -8.47 19.18 -9.61
CA THR A 13 -9.88 19.06 -9.24
C THR A 13 -10.75 18.31 -10.26
N ALA A 14 -10.13 17.54 -11.16
CA ALA A 14 -10.84 16.76 -12.17
C ALA A 14 -10.06 15.51 -12.57
N LEU A 15 -10.79 14.46 -12.96
CA LEU A 15 -10.16 13.23 -13.42
C LEU A 15 -9.48 13.43 -14.78
N GLY A 16 -8.17 13.17 -14.84
CA GLY A 16 -7.38 13.31 -16.06
C GLY A 16 -7.87 12.43 -17.22
N PRO A 17 -7.62 12.83 -18.48
CA PRO A 17 -8.15 12.14 -19.67
C PRO A 17 -7.39 10.85 -20.05
N LEU A 18 -6.30 10.51 -19.35
CA LEU A 18 -5.51 9.33 -19.69
C LEU A 18 -6.23 8.02 -19.34
N LEU A 19 -7.16 8.02 -18.39
CA LEU A 19 -7.95 6.83 -18.05
C LEU A 19 -8.87 6.39 -19.19
N ASP A 20 -9.31 7.30 -20.07
CA ASP A 20 -10.08 6.95 -21.26
C ASP A 20 -9.19 6.49 -22.42
N LYS A 21 -8.02 7.14 -22.57
CA LYS A 21 -7.12 6.95 -23.72
C LYS A 21 -6.19 5.77 -23.56
N VAL A 22 -5.62 5.59 -22.37
CA VAL A 22 -4.60 4.59 -22.04
C VAL A 22 -5.21 3.45 -21.22
N GLY A 23 -6.28 3.74 -20.46
CA GLY A 23 -6.88 2.79 -19.52
C GLY A 23 -6.29 2.90 -18.12
N ASN A 24 -6.55 1.88 -17.31
CA ASN A 24 -6.02 1.75 -15.96
C ASN A 24 -5.23 0.44 -15.82
N GLY A 25 -4.43 0.29 -14.78
CA GLY A 25 -3.64 -0.92 -14.58
C GLY A 25 -2.71 -0.87 -13.39
N GLY A 26 -2.04 -1.98 -13.17
CA GLY A 26 -1.10 -2.17 -12.08
C GLY A 26 -0.53 -3.57 -12.12
N LYS A 27 0.58 -3.79 -11.40
CA LYS A 27 1.16 -5.13 -11.21
C LYS A 27 1.45 -5.92 -12.52
N GLY A 28 1.72 -5.21 -13.63
CA GLY A 28 2.04 -5.81 -14.92
C GLY A 28 0.85 -6.07 -15.85
N ILE A 29 -0.37 -5.71 -15.46
CA ILE A 29 -1.59 -5.83 -16.28
C ILE A 29 -2.25 -4.46 -16.50
N GLY A 30 -3.02 -4.33 -17.57
CA GLY A 30 -3.81 -3.14 -17.89
C GLY A 30 -5.18 -3.51 -18.46
N TRP A 31 -6.16 -2.65 -18.25
CA TRP A 31 -7.55 -2.85 -18.66
C TRP A 31 -8.23 -1.53 -19.05
N ASN A 32 -9.31 -1.63 -19.82
CA ASN A 32 -10.16 -0.49 -20.15
C ASN A 32 -10.99 -0.08 -18.92
N THR A 33 -11.12 1.23 -18.69
CA THR A 33 -11.93 1.77 -17.59
C THR A 33 -12.91 2.86 -18.01
N GLN A 34 -13.26 2.94 -19.30
CA GLN A 34 -14.12 4.00 -19.82
C GLN A 34 -15.51 3.99 -19.18
N THR A 35 -16.09 2.79 -18.97
CA THR A 35 -17.37 2.63 -18.25
C THR A 35 -17.33 3.25 -16.87
N GLU A 36 -16.23 3.05 -16.12
CA GLU A 36 -16.10 3.61 -14.77
C GLU A 36 -15.85 5.12 -14.78
N VAL A 37 -15.10 5.64 -15.76
CA VAL A 37 -14.92 7.09 -15.94
C VAL A 37 -16.27 7.76 -16.21
N GLU A 38 -17.12 7.14 -17.03
CA GLU A 38 -18.46 7.65 -17.32
C GLU A 38 -19.35 7.63 -16.07
N GLN A 39 -19.43 6.48 -15.40
CA GLN A 39 -20.19 6.33 -14.15
C GLN A 39 -19.73 7.30 -13.06
N LEU A 40 -18.43 7.57 -12.98
CA LEU A 40 -17.87 8.55 -12.05
C LEU A 40 -18.26 9.98 -12.43
N GLY A 41 -18.31 10.29 -13.73
CA GLY A 41 -18.81 11.57 -14.22
C GLY A 41 -20.28 11.80 -13.88
N ASP A 42 -21.08 10.74 -13.87
CA ASP A 42 -22.50 10.80 -13.47
C ASP A 42 -22.65 10.92 -11.95
N LEU A 43 -21.77 10.27 -11.19
CA LEU A 43 -21.77 10.29 -9.72
C LEU A 43 -21.26 11.62 -9.13
N ASN A 44 -20.07 12.06 -9.54
CA ASN A 44 -19.42 13.28 -9.01
C ASN A 44 -19.89 14.54 -9.76
N GLY A 45 -20.57 14.36 -10.89
CA GLY A 45 -20.83 15.42 -11.86
C GLY A 45 -19.58 15.78 -12.67
N ARG A 46 -19.81 16.54 -13.74
CA ARG A 46 -18.77 16.94 -14.71
C ARG A 46 -18.42 18.42 -14.57
N VAL A 47 -17.14 18.74 -14.82
CA VAL A 47 -16.67 20.12 -14.94
C VAL A 47 -17.43 20.81 -16.07
N ARG A 48 -18.16 21.88 -15.77
CA ARG A 48 -18.95 22.65 -16.75
C ARG A 48 -18.19 23.84 -17.32
N GLU A 49 -17.25 24.37 -16.54
CA GLU A 49 -16.41 25.50 -16.92
C GLU A 49 -15.55 25.15 -18.14
N GLU A 50 -15.37 26.12 -19.04
CA GLU A 50 -14.53 25.95 -20.21
C GLU A 50 -13.05 25.80 -19.82
N GLY A 51 -12.35 24.96 -20.58
CA GLY A 51 -10.91 24.78 -20.49
C GLY A 51 -10.48 23.32 -20.52
N VAL A 52 -9.25 23.07 -20.08
CA VAL A 52 -8.53 21.80 -20.28
C VAL A 52 -9.17 20.58 -19.60
N THR A 53 -10.08 20.78 -18.64
CA THR A 53 -10.78 19.71 -17.91
C THR A 53 -12.29 19.73 -18.10
N GLN A 54 -12.82 20.53 -19.04
CA GLN A 54 -14.25 20.57 -19.35
C GLN A 54 -14.78 19.16 -19.69
N GLY A 55 -15.94 18.81 -19.13
CA GLY A 55 -16.59 17.50 -19.33
C GLY A 55 -15.99 16.35 -18.52
N ARG A 56 -14.87 16.56 -17.82
CA ARG A 56 -14.24 15.53 -16.97
C ARG A 56 -14.98 15.34 -15.65
N PRO A 57 -14.96 14.14 -15.04
CA PRO A 57 -15.46 13.92 -13.69
C PRO A 57 -14.78 14.86 -12.69
N LYS A 58 -15.58 15.44 -11.78
CA LYS A 58 -15.10 16.36 -10.74
C LYS A 58 -14.39 15.62 -9.60
N ILE A 59 -13.41 16.29 -9.00
CA ILE A 59 -12.70 15.88 -7.78
C ILE A 59 -12.52 17.11 -6.89
N VAL A 60 -13.61 17.64 -6.34
CA VAL A 60 -13.60 18.92 -5.59
C VAL A 60 -13.59 18.66 -4.09
N THR A 61 -14.23 17.57 -3.67
CA THR A 61 -14.31 17.13 -2.27
C THR A 61 -13.47 15.89 -2.01
N ASP A 62 -13.20 15.63 -0.74
CA ASP A 62 -12.63 14.36 -0.26
C ASP A 62 -13.54 13.16 -0.58
N ILE A 63 -14.86 13.36 -0.58
CA ILE A 63 -15.83 12.36 -1.02
C ILE A 63 -15.66 12.05 -2.51
N ASP A 64 -15.55 13.07 -3.38
CA ASP A 64 -15.34 12.86 -4.82
C ASP A 64 -14.06 12.06 -5.08
N ALA A 65 -12.97 12.40 -4.37
CA ALA A 65 -11.71 11.70 -4.46
C ALA A 65 -11.82 10.24 -3.98
N THR A 66 -12.59 10.00 -2.92
CA THR A 66 -12.82 8.64 -2.41
C THR A 66 -13.63 7.81 -3.40
N GLU A 67 -14.65 8.40 -4.03
CA GLU A 67 -15.43 7.72 -5.08
C GLU A 67 -14.59 7.46 -6.33
N VAL A 68 -13.60 8.29 -6.66
CA VAL A 68 -12.63 7.99 -7.73
C VAL A 68 -11.88 6.68 -7.41
N VAL A 69 -11.37 6.56 -6.18
CA VAL A 69 -10.67 5.34 -5.73
C VAL A 69 -11.61 4.14 -5.80
N MET A 70 -12.80 4.25 -5.22
CA MET A 70 -13.75 3.14 -5.14
C MET A 70 -14.31 2.72 -6.51
N MET A 71 -14.51 3.66 -7.42
CA MET A 71 -15.04 3.37 -8.76
C MET A 71 -14.00 2.65 -9.62
N LEU A 72 -12.73 3.06 -9.56
CA LEU A 72 -11.68 2.62 -10.48
C LEU A 72 -10.90 1.39 -9.98
N ALA A 73 -10.99 1.04 -8.70
CA ALA A 73 -10.25 -0.07 -8.13
C ALA A 73 -11.00 -1.42 -8.27
N PRO A 74 -10.30 -2.51 -8.64
CA PRO A 74 -10.91 -3.85 -8.70
C PRO A 74 -11.34 -4.37 -7.32
N GLU A 75 -10.75 -3.90 -6.22
CA GLU A 75 -11.11 -4.32 -4.87
C GLU A 75 -12.49 -3.80 -4.42
N THR A 76 -13.04 -2.80 -5.12
CA THR A 76 -14.28 -2.09 -4.72
C THR A 76 -15.33 -2.04 -5.83
N ASN A 77 -14.99 -2.45 -7.05
CA ASN A 77 -15.89 -2.51 -8.18
C ASN A 77 -15.72 -3.85 -8.92
N GLY A 78 -16.74 -4.72 -8.82
CA GLY A 78 -16.72 -6.07 -9.37
C GLY A 78 -16.54 -6.12 -10.89
N HIS A 79 -17.03 -5.11 -11.60
CA HIS A 79 -16.83 -5.00 -13.05
C HIS A 79 -15.35 -4.76 -13.37
N VAL A 80 -14.66 -3.93 -12.58
CA VAL A 80 -13.21 -3.74 -12.70
C VAL A 80 -12.46 -4.99 -12.27
N ALA A 81 -12.91 -5.67 -11.21
CA ALA A 81 -12.32 -6.93 -10.74
C ALA A 81 -12.30 -7.99 -11.85
N CYS A 82 -13.43 -8.19 -12.54
CA CYS A 82 -13.53 -9.16 -13.63
C CYS A 82 -12.60 -8.78 -14.80
N LYS A 83 -12.59 -7.51 -15.23
CA LYS A 83 -11.66 -7.03 -16.26
C LYS A 83 -10.19 -7.21 -15.89
N ALA A 84 -9.84 -6.97 -14.62
CA ALA A 84 -8.48 -7.10 -14.15
C ALA A 84 -8.04 -8.59 -14.11
N TRP A 85 -8.91 -9.50 -13.65
CA TRP A 85 -8.63 -10.94 -13.68
C TRP A 85 -8.55 -11.48 -15.12
N GLU A 86 -9.40 -10.99 -16.02
CA GLU A 86 -9.32 -11.33 -17.45
C GLU A 86 -7.97 -10.88 -18.05
N ALA A 87 -7.51 -9.67 -17.71
CA ALA A 87 -6.22 -9.17 -18.16
C ALA A 87 -5.05 -10.04 -17.67
N LEU A 88 -5.10 -10.54 -16.43
CA LEU A 88 -4.11 -11.47 -15.92
C LEU A 88 -4.20 -12.85 -16.58
N GLY A 89 -5.41 -13.34 -16.84
CA GLY A 89 -5.64 -14.63 -17.50
C GLY A 89 -5.00 -14.71 -18.89
N LYS A 90 -4.89 -13.58 -19.60
CA LYS A 90 -4.15 -13.48 -20.88
C LYS A 90 -2.67 -13.78 -20.73
N GLN A 91 -2.05 -13.41 -19.61
CA GLN A 91 -0.62 -13.66 -19.35
C GLN A 91 -0.35 -15.07 -18.85
N THR A 92 -1.23 -15.60 -18.00
CA THR A 92 -1.07 -16.93 -17.40
C THR A 92 -1.57 -18.05 -18.30
N GLY A 93 -2.42 -17.74 -19.28
CA GLY A 93 -3.12 -18.74 -20.10
C GLY A 93 -4.19 -19.52 -19.34
N ARG A 94 -4.64 -19.00 -18.20
CA ARG A 94 -5.62 -19.64 -17.29
C ARG A 94 -6.76 -18.67 -17.01
N ASP A 95 -7.98 -19.19 -16.91
CA ASP A 95 -9.09 -18.37 -16.44
C ASP A 95 -8.92 -18.09 -14.94
N HIS A 96 -9.14 -16.82 -14.57
CA HIS A 96 -9.14 -16.33 -13.21
C HIS A 96 -10.38 -15.48 -12.89
N VAL A 97 -11.27 -15.25 -13.86
CA VAL A 97 -12.45 -14.38 -13.68
C VAL A 97 -13.42 -14.97 -12.66
N HIS A 98 -13.45 -16.30 -12.51
CA HIS A 98 -14.25 -17.00 -11.48
C HIS A 98 -14.01 -16.48 -10.06
N LEU A 99 -12.84 -15.90 -9.78
CA LEU A 99 -12.48 -15.33 -8.49
C LEU A 99 -13.29 -14.08 -8.12
N ALA A 100 -13.85 -13.37 -9.11
CA ALA A 100 -14.63 -12.16 -8.90
C ALA A 100 -16.05 -12.21 -9.50
N LEU A 101 -16.33 -13.14 -10.42
CA LEU A 101 -17.59 -13.17 -11.19
C LEU A 101 -18.86 -13.16 -10.31
N HIS A 102 -18.84 -13.88 -9.18
CA HIS A 102 -19.96 -13.93 -8.24
C HIS A 102 -20.26 -12.59 -7.54
N ARG A 103 -19.37 -11.59 -7.66
CA ARG A 103 -19.49 -10.23 -7.14
C ARG A 103 -19.33 -9.18 -8.23
N GLU A 104 -19.51 -9.53 -9.51
CA GLU A 104 -19.31 -8.61 -10.64
C GLU A 104 -20.17 -7.33 -10.53
N ASP A 105 -21.41 -7.45 -10.05
CA ASP A 105 -22.30 -6.29 -9.92
C ASP A 105 -21.91 -5.36 -8.77
N GLU A 106 -21.14 -5.85 -7.79
CA GLU A 106 -20.85 -5.13 -6.57
C GLU A 106 -20.06 -3.84 -6.81
N LYS A 107 -20.53 -2.75 -6.22
CA LYS A 107 -19.88 -1.44 -6.23
C LYS A 107 -19.94 -0.84 -4.84
N ILE A 108 -18.81 -0.82 -4.16
CA ILE A 108 -18.68 -0.20 -2.84
C ILE A 108 -18.73 1.33 -3.02
N ARG A 109 -19.50 2.02 -2.18
CA ARG A 109 -19.64 3.48 -2.18
C ARG A 109 -19.27 4.09 -0.84
N PHE A 110 -18.87 5.35 -0.87
CA PHE A 110 -18.46 6.07 0.33
C PHE A 110 -19.59 6.09 1.37
N ARG A 111 -20.81 6.42 0.93
CA ARG A 111 -21.97 6.48 1.84
C ARG A 111 -22.37 5.12 2.40
N ASP A 112 -22.13 4.04 1.66
CA ASP A 112 -22.43 2.68 2.13
C ASP A 112 -21.45 2.24 3.23
N ILE A 113 -20.16 2.57 3.10
CA ILE A 113 -19.17 2.21 4.12
C ILE A 113 -19.32 3.05 5.40
N GLN A 114 -19.91 4.25 5.31
CA GLN A 114 -20.31 5.02 6.48
C GLN A 114 -21.46 4.33 7.24
N ALA A 115 -22.39 3.70 6.52
CA ALA A 115 -23.48 2.97 7.13
C ALA A 115 -22.99 1.66 7.79
N GLN A 116 -22.11 0.94 7.10
CA GLN A 116 -21.43 -0.23 7.66
C GLN A 116 -20.20 -0.58 6.80
N PRO A 117 -19.03 -0.86 7.42
CA PRO A 117 -17.85 -1.29 6.67
C PRO A 117 -18.14 -2.46 5.71
N ARG A 118 -17.54 -2.43 4.52
CA ARG A 118 -17.73 -3.44 3.48
C ARG A 118 -16.46 -4.25 3.29
N LYS A 119 -16.60 -5.56 3.10
CA LYS A 119 -15.50 -6.45 2.72
C LYS A 119 -15.19 -6.24 1.23
N ILE A 120 -13.92 -6.05 0.91
CA ILE A 120 -13.46 -5.85 -0.48
C ILE A 120 -13.57 -7.13 -1.33
N ILE A 121 -13.34 -6.99 -2.64
CA ILE A 121 -13.41 -8.03 -3.66
C ILE A 121 -12.02 -8.62 -3.91
N SER A 122 -11.97 -9.93 -4.22
CA SER A 122 -10.73 -10.59 -4.66
C SER A 122 -10.19 -9.94 -5.93
N SER A 123 -8.92 -9.53 -5.92
CA SER A 123 -8.30 -8.76 -7.00
C SER A 123 -6.92 -9.30 -7.38
N PRO A 124 -6.52 -9.26 -8.67
CA PRO A 124 -5.20 -9.68 -9.12
C PRO A 124 -4.07 -8.80 -8.57
N THR A 125 -4.37 -7.63 -8.00
CA THR A 125 -3.41 -6.80 -7.26
C THR A 125 -2.80 -7.57 -6.09
N TRP A 126 -3.55 -8.47 -5.47
CA TRP A 126 -3.16 -9.22 -4.28
C TRP A 126 -2.87 -10.68 -4.59
N SER A 127 -2.63 -11.49 -3.56
CA SER A 127 -2.32 -12.93 -3.72
C SER A 127 -3.09 -13.84 -2.77
N GLY A 128 -4.02 -13.29 -1.99
CA GLY A 128 -5.03 -14.03 -1.24
C GLY A 128 -6.42 -13.87 -1.84
N LEU A 129 -7.39 -14.54 -1.24
CA LEU A 129 -8.79 -14.45 -1.64
C LEU A 129 -9.64 -13.80 -0.55
N GLU A 130 -10.53 -12.93 -0.97
CA GLU A 130 -11.65 -12.44 -0.17
C GLU A 130 -12.82 -13.40 -0.36
N SER A 131 -12.92 -14.38 0.54
CA SER A 131 -13.92 -15.45 0.48
C SER A 131 -14.65 -15.61 1.81
N GLU A 132 -15.88 -16.12 1.75
CA GLU A 132 -16.65 -16.52 2.94
C GLU A 132 -16.27 -17.92 3.45
N LYS A 133 -15.42 -18.65 2.71
CA LYS A 133 -15.03 -20.03 3.05
C LYS A 133 -13.55 -20.17 3.40
N VAL A 134 -12.71 -19.24 2.97
CA VAL A 134 -11.27 -19.23 3.25
C VAL A 134 -10.83 -17.82 3.59
N SER A 135 -10.11 -17.66 4.70
CA SER A 135 -9.52 -16.39 5.09
C SER A 135 -8.44 -15.97 4.10
N TYR A 136 -8.24 -14.66 3.94
CA TYR A 136 -7.15 -14.14 3.14
C TYR A 136 -5.79 -14.71 3.59
N ASN A 137 -5.03 -15.27 2.65
CA ASN A 137 -3.69 -15.80 2.87
C ASN A 137 -2.78 -15.41 1.70
N ALA A 138 -1.68 -14.71 1.97
CA ALA A 138 -0.78 -14.24 0.91
C ALA A 138 -0.09 -15.43 0.22
N GLY A 139 0.00 -15.39 -1.10
CA GLY A 139 0.52 -16.49 -1.92
C GLY A 139 -0.51 -17.59 -2.24
N TYR A 140 -1.73 -17.52 -1.70
CA TYR A 140 -2.78 -18.49 -1.98
C TYR A 140 -3.04 -18.64 -3.48
N THR A 141 -3.18 -17.53 -4.22
CA THR A 141 -3.42 -17.60 -5.67
C THR A 141 -2.19 -18.09 -6.43
N ASN A 142 -0.98 -17.84 -5.95
CA ASN A 142 0.21 -18.42 -6.55
C ASN A 142 0.21 -19.96 -6.47
N VAL A 143 -0.20 -20.50 -5.31
CA VAL A 143 -0.25 -21.94 -5.06
C VAL A 143 -1.44 -22.61 -5.78
N HIS A 144 -2.64 -22.02 -5.70
CA HIS A 144 -3.88 -22.67 -6.13
C HIS A 144 -4.32 -22.27 -7.56
N GLU A 145 -4.03 -21.04 -7.97
CA GLU A 145 -4.35 -20.54 -9.32
C GLU A 145 -3.16 -20.70 -10.28
N LEU A 146 -2.00 -21.14 -9.77
CA LEU A 146 -0.74 -21.32 -10.51
C LEU A 146 -0.25 -20.02 -11.16
N ILE A 147 -0.55 -18.89 -10.53
CA ILE A 147 -0.03 -17.59 -10.94
C ILE A 147 1.44 -17.51 -10.50
N PRO A 148 2.41 -17.27 -11.40
CA PRO A 148 3.82 -17.18 -11.01
C PRO A 148 4.08 -16.03 -10.01
N TRP A 149 5.04 -16.23 -9.11
CA TRP A 149 5.63 -15.08 -8.42
C TRP A 149 6.39 -14.22 -9.44
N ARG A 150 6.41 -12.91 -9.26
CA ARG A 150 7.13 -11.98 -10.15
C ARG A 150 8.63 -11.94 -9.82
N THR A 151 9.24 -13.11 -9.86
CA THR A 151 10.68 -13.37 -9.64
C THR A 151 11.29 -13.90 -10.93
N LEU A 152 12.62 -13.95 -11.02
CA LEU A 152 13.32 -14.44 -12.24
C LEU A 152 12.86 -15.85 -12.64
N THR A 153 12.60 -16.71 -11.66
CA THR A 153 12.22 -18.11 -11.89
C THR A 153 10.71 -18.33 -11.99
N GLY A 154 9.89 -17.34 -11.60
CA GLY A 154 8.45 -17.50 -11.45
C GLY A 154 8.02 -18.18 -10.13
N ARG A 155 8.96 -18.53 -9.24
CA ARG A 155 8.71 -19.21 -7.95
C ARG A 155 9.31 -18.43 -6.77
N GLN A 156 9.07 -18.90 -5.55
CA GLN A 156 9.78 -18.43 -4.37
C GLN A 156 11.29 -18.65 -4.57
N GLN A 157 12.04 -17.55 -4.70
CA GLN A 157 13.43 -17.57 -5.16
C GLN A 157 14.39 -17.64 -3.97
N PHE A 158 14.88 -18.84 -3.67
CA PHE A 158 15.84 -19.07 -2.58
C PHE A 158 17.28 -18.68 -2.93
N TYR A 159 17.61 -18.58 -4.22
CA TYR A 159 18.93 -18.17 -4.70
C TYR A 159 18.87 -16.83 -5.43
N GLN A 160 19.61 -15.85 -4.94
CA GLN A 160 19.67 -14.48 -5.47
C GLN A 160 20.93 -14.32 -6.33
N ASP A 161 20.77 -14.46 -7.65
CA ASP A 161 21.90 -14.61 -8.59
C ASP A 161 22.43 -13.29 -9.17
N HIS A 162 21.80 -12.16 -8.86
CA HIS A 162 22.28 -10.84 -9.25
C HIS A 162 23.75 -10.66 -8.80
N PRO A 163 24.65 -10.09 -9.63
CA PRO A 163 26.07 -9.95 -9.31
C PRO A 163 26.33 -9.36 -7.92
N TRP A 164 25.61 -8.30 -7.54
CA TRP A 164 25.74 -7.73 -6.19
C TRP A 164 25.34 -8.71 -5.09
N MET A 165 24.25 -9.47 -5.26
CA MET A 165 23.82 -10.43 -4.25
C MET A 165 24.90 -11.51 -4.06
N ARG A 166 25.54 -11.95 -5.14
CA ARG A 166 26.64 -12.92 -5.07
C ARG A 166 27.89 -12.32 -4.43
N ASP A 167 28.33 -11.16 -4.89
CA ASP A 167 29.56 -10.51 -4.47
C ASP A 167 29.49 -10.03 -3.01
N PHE A 168 28.31 -9.61 -2.55
CA PHE A 168 28.06 -9.28 -1.14
C PHE A 168 27.71 -10.51 -0.28
N GLY A 169 27.74 -11.74 -0.83
CA GLY A 169 27.49 -12.96 -0.06
C GLY A 169 26.02 -13.15 0.39
N GLU A 170 25.07 -12.57 -0.33
CA GLU A 170 23.61 -12.69 -0.18
C GLU A 170 22.97 -13.64 -1.20
N GLY A 171 23.77 -14.40 -1.96
CA GLY A 171 23.24 -15.36 -2.92
C GLY A 171 22.34 -16.42 -2.29
N PHE A 172 22.69 -16.87 -1.08
CA PHE A 172 21.82 -17.65 -0.20
C PHE A 172 21.71 -16.96 1.15
N VAL A 173 20.71 -17.33 1.94
CA VAL A 173 20.61 -16.92 3.33
C VAL A 173 21.84 -17.38 4.11
N SER A 174 22.39 -16.49 4.92
CA SER A 174 23.53 -16.74 5.80
C SER A 174 23.36 -15.96 7.09
N TYR A 175 23.98 -16.43 8.17
CA TYR A 175 24.07 -15.63 9.39
C TYR A 175 24.94 -14.40 9.14
N ARG A 176 24.47 -13.24 9.59
CA ARG A 176 25.21 -11.98 9.56
C ARG A 176 25.17 -11.31 10.92
N PRO A 177 26.31 -11.02 11.54
CA PRO A 177 26.32 -10.33 12.82
C PRO A 177 25.86 -8.87 12.63
N PRO A 178 25.38 -8.21 13.69
CA PRO A 178 25.12 -6.78 13.68
C PRO A 178 26.35 -5.99 13.21
N VAL A 179 26.15 -4.98 12.37
CA VAL A 179 27.24 -4.13 11.87
C VAL A 179 27.76 -3.22 12.99
N HIS A 180 29.08 -3.06 13.08
CA HIS A 180 29.69 -2.12 14.02
C HIS A 180 29.63 -0.69 13.48
N LEU A 181 28.70 0.13 13.98
CA LEU A 181 28.48 1.50 13.51
C LEU A 181 29.61 2.49 13.82
N LYS A 182 30.52 2.14 14.74
CA LYS A 182 31.67 2.98 15.16
C LYS A 182 31.26 4.34 15.74
N ALA A 183 30.02 4.45 16.22
CA ALA A 183 29.46 5.71 16.72
C ALA A 183 29.98 6.14 18.11
N LEU A 184 30.47 5.22 18.94
CA LEU A 184 30.81 5.52 20.34
C LEU A 184 32.27 5.99 20.55
N HIS A 185 33.22 5.43 19.79
CA HIS A 185 34.66 5.67 20.00
C HIS A 185 35.02 7.17 19.96
N GLU A 186 34.35 7.93 19.11
CA GLU A 186 34.65 9.35 18.94
C GLU A 186 33.96 10.26 19.96
N VAL A 187 33.10 9.76 20.85
CA VAL A 187 32.34 10.61 21.79
C VAL A 187 32.46 10.18 23.24
N GLN A 188 32.75 8.91 23.51
CA GLN A 188 32.86 8.35 24.85
C GLN A 188 33.90 9.09 25.69
N GLY A 189 33.51 9.53 26.90
CA GLY A 189 34.36 10.26 27.84
C GLY A 189 34.78 11.67 27.41
N LYS A 190 34.33 12.18 26.25
CA LYS A 190 34.72 13.53 25.79
C LYS A 190 34.06 14.66 26.57
N MET A 191 32.86 14.44 27.09
CA MET A 191 32.06 15.43 27.82
C MET A 191 31.54 14.82 29.14
N PRO A 192 32.41 14.52 30.11
CA PRO A 192 32.00 13.83 31.33
C PRO A 192 31.16 14.73 32.23
N ASN A 193 30.17 14.15 32.90
CA ASN A 193 29.34 14.83 33.91
C ASN A 193 29.62 14.35 35.35
N GLY A 194 30.64 13.51 35.55
CA GLY A 194 31.01 12.94 36.84
C GLY A 194 30.41 11.55 37.14
N ASN A 195 29.51 11.03 36.30
CA ASN A 195 28.94 9.69 36.44
C ASN A 195 29.58 8.67 35.48
N PRO A 196 29.52 7.36 35.77
CA PRO A 196 29.98 6.31 34.85
C PRO A 196 29.24 6.31 33.50
N GLU A 197 29.95 5.97 32.43
CA GLU A 197 29.39 5.77 31.09
C GLU A 197 29.45 4.28 30.71
N ILE A 198 28.35 3.75 30.16
CA ILE A 198 28.26 2.37 29.66
C ILE A 198 27.76 2.34 28.21
N ALA A 199 28.27 1.39 27.42
CA ALA A 199 27.86 1.19 26.03
C ALA A 199 26.81 0.08 25.93
N LEU A 200 25.63 0.41 25.41
CA LEU A 200 24.50 -0.51 25.26
C LEU A 200 23.99 -0.53 23.82
N ASN A 201 23.29 -1.62 23.45
CA ASN A 201 22.57 -1.66 22.18
C ASN A 201 21.29 -0.79 22.27
N PHE A 202 21.13 0.17 21.37
CA PHE A 202 19.99 1.07 21.36
C PHE A 202 18.87 0.55 20.46
N ILE A 203 17.90 -0.13 21.05
CA ILE A 203 16.73 -0.68 20.34
C ILE A 203 15.50 0.22 20.51
N THR A 204 14.76 0.45 19.43
CA THR A 204 13.57 1.32 19.40
C THR A 204 12.32 0.54 18.96
N PRO A 205 11.87 -0.46 19.73
CA PRO A 205 10.62 -1.15 19.43
C PRO A 205 9.44 -0.17 19.49
N HIS A 206 8.36 -0.47 18.75
CA HIS A 206 7.17 0.36 18.79
C HIS A 206 6.59 0.40 20.21
N GLN A 207 6.22 1.61 20.65
CA GLN A 207 5.67 1.81 21.98
C GLN A 207 4.24 1.25 22.11
N LYS A 208 3.85 0.93 23.34
CA LYS A 208 2.48 0.55 23.69
C LYS A 208 1.53 1.76 23.78
N TRP A 209 2.07 2.95 24.03
CA TRP A 209 1.32 4.14 24.47
C TRP A 209 1.12 5.18 23.37
N GLY A 210 1.03 4.72 22.13
CA GLY A 210 0.82 5.57 20.97
C GLY A 210 1.09 4.79 19.68
N ILE A 211 0.75 5.41 18.55
CA ILE A 211 1.07 4.89 17.22
C ILE A 211 2.11 5.83 16.63
N HIS A 212 3.38 5.40 16.64
CA HIS A 212 4.52 6.28 16.38
C HIS A 212 4.51 7.46 17.37
N SER A 213 4.51 8.71 16.90
CA SER A 213 4.32 9.90 17.74
C SER A 213 2.87 10.34 17.86
N THR A 214 1.94 9.77 17.08
CA THR A 214 0.51 10.04 17.28
C THR A 214 0.10 9.49 18.64
N TYR A 215 -0.55 10.34 19.42
CA TYR A 215 -0.91 10.12 20.82
C TYR A 215 0.25 10.16 21.83
N SER A 216 1.51 10.42 21.42
CA SER A 216 2.60 10.53 22.42
C SER A 216 2.44 11.74 23.36
N ASP A 217 1.74 12.77 22.90
CA ASP A 217 1.37 13.97 23.65
C ASP A 217 -0.05 13.89 24.23
N ASN A 218 -0.80 12.82 23.93
CA ASN A 218 -2.15 12.64 24.45
C ASN A 218 -2.08 12.42 25.96
N LEU A 219 -2.78 13.26 26.71
CA LEU A 219 -2.75 13.23 28.17
C LEU A 219 -3.12 11.86 28.75
N HIS A 220 -4.07 11.12 28.15
CA HIS A 220 -4.42 9.78 28.61
C HIS A 220 -3.26 8.80 28.43
N MET A 221 -2.58 8.85 27.27
CA MET A 221 -1.44 7.98 27.01
C MET A 221 -0.26 8.34 27.91
N LEU A 222 0.01 9.62 28.12
CA LEU A 222 1.03 10.10 29.06
C LEU A 222 0.74 9.63 30.49
N THR A 223 -0.53 9.72 30.93
CA THR A 223 -0.99 9.29 32.26
C THR A 223 -0.87 7.78 32.46
N LEU A 224 -1.20 6.97 31.45
CA LEU A 224 -1.06 5.50 31.50
C LEU A 224 0.38 5.02 31.32
N ASN A 225 1.24 5.88 30.79
CA ASN A 225 2.67 5.63 30.67
C ASN A 225 3.41 6.19 31.90
N ARG A 226 4.49 6.93 31.67
CA ARG A 226 5.40 7.52 32.66
C ARG A 226 5.53 9.04 32.45
N GLY A 227 4.45 9.68 31.98
CA GLY A 227 4.36 11.13 31.85
C GLY A 227 5.25 11.77 30.78
N GLY A 228 5.91 10.98 29.92
CA GLY A 228 6.76 11.51 28.86
C GLY A 228 7.70 10.48 28.25
N PRO A 229 8.75 10.94 27.55
CA PRO A 229 9.80 10.08 26.99
C PRO A 229 10.51 9.28 28.08
N VAL A 230 10.70 7.98 27.84
CA VAL A 230 11.41 7.08 28.76
C VAL A 230 12.29 6.12 28.00
N ILE A 231 13.33 5.62 28.68
CA ILE A 231 14.20 4.53 28.22
C ILE A 231 14.00 3.35 29.16
N TRP A 232 13.95 2.14 28.59
CA TRP A 232 13.95 0.90 29.37
C TRP A 232 15.38 0.37 29.45
N LEU A 233 15.82 0.05 30.66
CA LEU A 233 17.14 -0.53 30.94
C LEU A 233 16.95 -1.84 31.72
N SER A 234 17.92 -2.75 31.59
CA SER A 234 17.99 -3.91 32.48
C SER A 234 18.28 -3.44 33.91
N GLU A 235 17.90 -4.23 34.92
CA GLU A 235 18.24 -3.89 36.30
C GLU A 235 19.74 -3.87 36.55
N ASP A 236 20.50 -4.74 35.89
CA ASP A 236 21.94 -4.88 36.09
C ASP A 236 22.72 -3.73 35.46
N ASP A 237 22.32 -3.27 34.28
CA ASP A 237 22.94 -2.10 33.63
C ASP A 237 22.57 -0.77 34.33
N ALA A 238 21.48 -0.75 35.10
CA ALA A 238 21.01 0.44 35.82
C ALA A 238 21.61 0.59 37.23
N LYS A 239 22.10 -0.49 37.84
CA LYS A 239 22.72 -0.50 39.19
C LYS A 239 24.19 -0.10 39.12
#